data_AF-A0A6N8R9G6-F1
#
_entry.id   AF-A0A6N8R9G6-F1
#
_cell.length_a   1.000
_cell.length_b   1.000
_cell.length_c   1.000
_cell.angle_alpha   90.00
_cell.angle_beta   90.00
_cell.angle_gamma   90.00
#
_symmetry.space_group_name_H-M   'P 1'
#
loop_
_entity.id
_entity.type
_entity.pdbx_description
1 polymer ?
#
loop_
_entity_poly.entity_id
_entity_poly.type
_entity_poly.pdbx_seq_one_letter_code
_entity_poly.pdbx_strand_id
1 'polypeptide(L)'
;GVICDMFEGHAPYKPRYVLPDYARFLANGSEWLELEGAKDLDDALSLLTILYHHVPSVTWMPVYLGQLDALLQPYVRILTQDEIDVRIKRFWRYLDRTLPDAFMHANIGPSDSPITRAILRADAELKQVSPNLTFIYDPEITPDDLLLEVAKNICECSKPHIANGPVHDKIFTKGGYGIVSCYNSLPLAGGGSTLVRLNLKAIAERSESLDDFFTRTLPHYCQQQIAIIDARCEFLYQQSHFFENSFLVKEGLINPERFVPMFGMYGLAEAVNLLCEKEGIAARYGKEAAANEVGYRISAQLAEFVANTPVKYGWQKRAMLHAQSGISSDIGTTPGARLPYGDEPDPITHLQTVAPHHAYYYSGISDILTLDETIKRNPQALVQLCLGAFKAGMREFTANVSGNDLVRVTGYMVRLSDLEKYRAEGSRTNTTWLGEEAARNTRILERQPRVISHEQQMRFSQ
;
A
#
# COMPACT_ATOMS: atom_id res chain seq x y z
N GLY A 1 -12.18 -20.68 1.73
CA GLY A 1 -11.11 -21.65 1.46
C GLY A 1 -10.22 -21.17 0.34
N VAL A 2 -10.71 -21.19 -0.90
CA VAL A 2 -9.97 -20.71 -2.09
C VAL A 2 -10.16 -19.21 -2.32
N ILE A 3 -11.38 -18.70 -2.17
CA ILE A 3 -11.69 -17.27 -2.29
C ILE A 3 -11.90 -16.70 -0.89
N CYS A 4 -11.32 -15.53 -0.65
CA CYS A 4 -11.55 -14.70 0.52
C CYS A 4 -12.20 -13.39 0.07
N ASP A 5 -13.35 -13.11 0.65
CA ASP A 5 -14.20 -11.98 0.29
C ASP A 5 -13.87 -10.71 1.11
N MET A 6 -12.76 -10.76 1.87
CA MET A 6 -12.25 -9.68 2.73
C MET A 6 -13.23 -9.19 3.79
N PHE A 7 -14.23 -10.00 4.16
CA PHE A 7 -15.25 -9.65 5.15
C PHE A 7 -16.09 -8.42 4.77
N GLU A 8 -16.13 -8.07 3.47
CA GLU A 8 -17.00 -6.98 2.97
C GLU A 8 -18.47 -7.40 2.83
N GLY A 9 -18.77 -8.70 2.98
CA GLY A 9 -20.10 -9.26 2.80
C GLY A 9 -20.54 -9.31 1.33
N HIS A 10 -21.76 -9.79 1.07
CA HIS A 10 -22.26 -9.94 -0.31
C HIS A 10 -22.92 -8.68 -0.87
N ALA A 11 -23.22 -7.70 -0.02
CA ALA A 11 -24.00 -6.51 -0.33
C ALA A 11 -23.33 -5.26 0.26
N PRO A 12 -22.20 -4.79 -0.32
CA PRO A 12 -21.50 -3.63 0.20
C PRO A 12 -22.35 -2.36 -0.01
N TYR A 13 -22.68 -1.67 1.07
CA TYR A 13 -23.48 -0.42 1.03
C TYR A 13 -22.62 0.84 0.80
N LYS A 14 -21.30 0.68 0.67
CA LYS A 14 -20.33 1.75 0.37
C LYS A 14 -19.10 1.14 -0.33
N PRO A 15 -18.32 1.94 -1.08
CA PRO A 15 -17.06 1.50 -1.63
C PRO A 15 -16.07 1.10 -0.53
N ARG A 16 -15.17 0.17 -0.84
CA ARG A 16 -14.09 -0.23 0.07
C ARG A 16 -13.20 0.97 0.42
N TYR A 17 -12.76 1.73 -0.58
CA TYR A 17 -11.86 2.88 -0.42
C TYR A 17 -12.34 4.06 -1.25
N VAL A 18 -12.31 5.26 -0.66
CA VAL A 18 -12.71 6.51 -1.31
C VAL A 18 -11.53 7.47 -1.29
N LEU A 19 -11.21 8.06 -2.44
CA LEU A 19 -10.15 9.05 -2.62
C LEU A 19 -10.77 10.36 -3.11
N PRO A 20 -11.27 11.23 -2.21
CA PRO A 20 -11.86 12.50 -2.62
C PRO A 20 -10.83 13.42 -3.29
N ASP A 21 -11.31 14.26 -4.20
CA ASP A 21 -10.59 15.43 -4.68
C ASP A 21 -10.55 16.51 -3.59
N TYR A 22 -9.61 16.37 -2.66
CA TYR A 22 -9.41 17.32 -1.57
C TYR A 22 -9.00 18.71 -2.08
N ALA A 23 -8.39 18.83 -3.26
CA ALA A 23 -8.03 20.13 -3.82
C ALA A 23 -9.29 20.92 -4.20
N ARG A 24 -10.24 20.25 -4.86
CA ARG A 24 -11.56 20.82 -5.18
C ARG A 24 -12.32 21.21 -3.92
N PHE A 25 -12.31 20.38 -2.89
CA PHE A 25 -12.96 20.69 -1.62
C PHE A 25 -12.31 21.92 -0.95
N LEU A 26 -10.99 21.97 -0.84
CA LEU A 26 -10.29 23.11 -0.25
C LEU A 26 -10.55 24.41 -1.03
N ALA A 27 -10.62 24.35 -2.35
CA ALA A 27 -10.87 25.54 -3.17
C ALA A 27 -12.30 26.09 -3.05
N ASN A 28 -13.30 25.21 -2.90
CA ASN A 28 -14.72 25.59 -3.00
C ASN A 28 -15.49 25.53 -1.67
N GLY A 29 -14.97 24.84 -0.67
CA GLY A 29 -15.72 24.48 0.53
C GLY A 29 -16.72 23.36 0.26
N SER A 30 -17.80 23.32 1.04
CA SER A 30 -18.90 22.37 0.87
C SER A 30 -20.21 23.02 1.29
N GLU A 31 -21.19 23.04 0.39
CA GLU A 31 -22.54 23.53 0.69
C GLU A 31 -23.22 22.60 1.70
N TRP A 32 -23.03 21.28 1.55
CA TRP A 32 -23.62 20.29 2.46
C TRP A 32 -23.10 20.41 3.89
N LEU A 33 -21.81 20.76 4.05
CA LEU A 33 -21.18 20.98 5.36
C LEU A 33 -21.27 22.43 5.85
N GLU A 34 -21.83 23.34 5.06
CA GLU A 34 -21.88 24.78 5.36
C GLU A 34 -20.48 25.41 5.55
N LEU A 35 -19.53 25.03 4.69
CA LEU A 35 -18.13 25.46 4.77
C LEU A 35 -17.74 26.31 3.55
N GLU A 36 -17.05 27.42 3.79
CA GLU A 36 -16.35 28.18 2.75
C GLU A 36 -15.01 27.51 2.36
N GLY A 37 -14.50 27.86 1.17
CA GLY A 37 -13.17 27.43 0.74
C GLY A 37 -12.04 28.05 1.57
N ALA A 38 -10.90 27.34 1.64
CA ALA A 38 -9.74 27.73 2.42
C ALA A 38 -9.11 29.03 1.90
N LYS A 39 -8.80 29.96 2.81
CA LYS A 39 -8.07 31.20 2.47
C LYS A 39 -6.61 31.10 2.89
N ASP A 40 -6.31 30.35 3.92
CA ASP A 40 -4.95 30.15 4.42
C ASP A 40 -4.71 28.72 4.96
N LEU A 41 -3.51 28.48 5.47
CA LEU A 41 -3.10 27.17 5.96
C LEU A 41 -3.96 26.70 7.14
N ASP A 42 -4.38 27.61 8.03
CA ASP A 42 -5.15 27.24 9.21
C ASP A 42 -6.58 26.85 8.80
N ASP A 43 -7.18 27.55 7.82
CA ASP A 43 -8.43 27.11 7.17
C ASP A 43 -8.27 25.73 6.52
N ALA A 44 -7.22 25.54 5.70
CA ALA A 44 -7.02 24.29 4.97
C ALA A 44 -6.86 23.09 5.91
N LEU A 45 -6.08 23.24 6.98
CA LEU A 45 -5.94 22.20 8.00
C LEU A 45 -7.29 21.91 8.68
N SER A 46 -8.04 22.95 9.07
CA SER A 46 -9.35 22.79 9.71
C SER A 46 -10.34 22.06 8.79
N LEU A 47 -10.48 22.52 7.55
CA LEU A 47 -11.39 21.94 6.57
C LEU A 47 -11.08 20.47 6.28
N LEU A 48 -9.80 20.11 6.10
CA LEU A 48 -9.40 18.71 5.93
C LEU A 48 -9.81 17.86 7.14
N THR A 49 -9.57 18.34 8.37
CA THR A 49 -9.98 17.59 9.56
C THR A 49 -11.49 17.35 9.63
N ILE A 50 -12.31 18.31 9.17
CA ILE A 50 -13.75 18.13 9.09
C ILE A 50 -14.10 17.08 8.03
N LEU A 51 -13.68 17.27 6.78
CA LEU A 51 -14.06 16.39 5.69
C LEU A 51 -13.62 14.93 5.92
N TYR A 52 -12.46 14.70 6.55
CA TYR A 52 -12.01 13.37 6.93
C TYR A 52 -13.04 12.56 7.73
N HIS A 53 -13.86 13.20 8.56
CA HIS A 53 -14.92 12.52 9.32
C HIS A 53 -16.15 12.18 8.48
N HIS A 54 -16.22 12.67 7.24
CA HIS A 54 -17.33 12.45 6.31
C HIS A 54 -16.93 11.59 5.10
N VAL A 55 -15.70 11.08 5.06
CA VAL A 55 -15.21 10.20 3.99
C VAL A 55 -15.30 8.75 4.44
N PRO A 56 -16.24 7.96 3.89
CA PRO A 56 -16.43 6.59 4.30
C PRO A 56 -15.38 5.66 3.67
N SER A 57 -15.12 4.55 4.34
CA SER A 57 -14.33 3.43 3.81
C SER A 57 -14.75 2.12 4.49
N VAL A 58 -14.09 1.01 4.15
CA VAL A 58 -14.26 -0.29 4.82
C VAL A 58 -14.12 -0.23 6.35
N THR A 59 -13.35 0.72 6.89
CA THR A 59 -13.17 0.91 8.34
C THR A 59 -13.98 2.05 8.93
N TRP A 60 -14.80 2.72 8.12
CA TRP A 60 -15.55 3.94 8.47
C TRP A 60 -14.69 5.20 8.69
N MET A 61 -13.37 5.08 8.63
CA MET A 61 -12.42 6.19 8.71
C MET A 61 -11.77 6.43 7.33
N PRO A 62 -11.24 7.62 7.04
CA PRO A 62 -10.64 7.90 5.74
C PRO A 62 -9.34 7.10 5.59
N VAL A 63 -9.26 6.31 4.52
CA VAL A 63 -8.03 5.58 4.16
C VAL A 63 -7.05 6.40 3.33
N TYR A 64 -7.46 7.60 2.91
CA TYR A 64 -6.69 8.52 2.08
C TYR A 64 -6.81 9.94 2.62
N LEU A 65 -5.67 10.57 2.89
CA LEU A 65 -5.57 11.93 3.38
C LEU A 65 -5.12 12.92 2.32
N GLY A 66 -5.02 12.50 1.05
CA GLY A 66 -4.52 13.39 0.01
C GLY A 66 -3.00 13.39 -0.10
N GLN A 67 -2.53 14.04 -1.16
CA GLN A 67 -1.14 14.45 -1.34
C GLN A 67 -0.94 15.77 -0.57
N LEU A 68 -0.70 15.65 0.73
CA LEU A 68 -0.88 16.73 1.71
C LEU A 68 0.00 17.94 1.44
N ASP A 69 1.22 17.75 1.00
CA ASP A 69 2.11 18.85 0.65
C ASP A 69 1.59 19.64 -0.54
N ALA A 70 1.22 18.98 -1.64
CA ALA A 70 0.61 19.62 -2.80
C ALA A 70 -0.73 20.31 -2.45
N LEU A 71 -1.52 19.72 -1.56
CA LEU A 71 -2.80 20.29 -1.11
C LEU A 71 -2.63 21.53 -0.24
N LEU A 72 -1.66 21.54 0.66
CA LEU A 72 -1.47 22.59 1.67
C LEU A 72 -0.56 23.72 1.17
N GLN A 73 0.40 23.42 0.30
CA GLN A 73 1.38 24.40 -0.18
C GLN A 73 0.76 25.68 -0.77
N PRO A 74 -0.34 25.65 -1.55
CA PRO A 74 -0.99 26.87 -2.06
C PRO A 74 -1.49 27.82 -0.97
N TYR A 75 -1.71 27.32 0.24
CA TYR A 75 -2.23 28.08 1.38
C TYR A 75 -1.14 28.57 2.32
N VAL A 76 0.13 28.21 2.05
CA VAL A 76 1.30 28.75 2.75
C VAL A 76 1.64 30.10 2.16
N ARG A 77 1.45 31.17 2.94
CA ARG A 77 1.75 32.55 2.54
C ARG A 77 3.04 33.04 3.19
N ILE A 78 2.98 34.08 4.02
CA ILE A 78 4.13 34.70 4.69
C ILE A 78 4.61 33.95 5.94
N LEU A 79 4.39 32.64 6.02
CA LEU A 79 4.76 31.83 7.18
C LEU A 79 6.25 31.44 7.13
N THR A 80 6.90 31.53 8.28
CA THR A 80 8.24 30.97 8.48
C THR A 80 8.20 29.45 8.56
N GLN A 81 9.34 28.77 8.35
CA GLN A 81 9.41 27.32 8.48
C GLN A 81 9.01 26.84 9.88
N ASP A 82 9.41 27.56 10.93
CA ASP A 82 9.06 27.19 12.32
C ASP A 82 7.54 27.25 12.56
N GLU A 83 6.87 28.25 11.98
CA GLU A 83 5.41 28.38 12.05
C GLU A 83 4.68 27.26 11.31
N ILE A 84 5.24 26.78 10.20
CA ILE A 84 4.74 25.64 9.43
C ILE A 84 4.95 24.35 10.21
N ASP A 85 6.16 24.12 10.74
CA ASP A 85 6.53 22.93 11.51
C ASP A 85 5.60 22.74 12.71
N VAL A 86 5.32 23.82 13.46
CA VAL A 86 4.41 23.77 14.62
C VAL A 86 2.98 23.38 14.21
N ARG A 87 2.47 23.91 13.10
CA ARG A 87 1.11 23.62 12.59
C ARG A 87 1.00 22.19 12.08
N ILE A 88 1.94 21.77 11.24
CA ILE A 88 1.98 20.42 10.69
C ILE A 88 2.14 19.39 11.80
N LYS A 89 2.99 19.62 12.80
CA LYS A 89 3.13 18.71 13.95
C LYS A 89 1.84 18.57 14.76
N ARG A 90 1.08 19.65 14.95
CA ARG A 90 -0.22 19.60 15.63
C ARG A 90 -1.24 18.82 14.81
N PHE A 91 -1.30 19.08 13.50
CA PHE A 91 -2.15 18.34 12.58
C PHE A 91 -1.80 16.85 12.52
N TRP A 92 -0.51 16.51 12.43
CA TRP A 92 -0.03 15.12 12.44
C TRP A 92 -0.49 14.40 13.71
N ARG A 93 -0.31 15.03 14.88
CA ARG A 93 -0.78 14.48 16.15
C ARG A 93 -2.30 14.32 16.18
N TYR A 94 -3.04 15.29 15.67
CA TYR A 94 -4.51 15.20 15.58
C TYR A 94 -4.92 13.92 14.84
N LEU A 95 -4.36 13.68 13.66
CA LEU A 95 -4.69 12.50 12.83
C LEU A 95 -4.58 11.19 13.64
N ASP A 96 -3.47 10.93 14.34
CA ASP A 96 -3.31 9.71 15.13
C ASP A 96 -4.24 9.64 16.35
N ARG A 97 -4.59 10.80 16.93
CA ARG A 97 -5.41 10.84 18.15
C ARG A 97 -6.90 10.72 17.86
N THR A 98 -7.39 11.25 16.74
CA THR A 98 -8.83 11.26 16.41
C THR A 98 -9.22 10.23 15.36
N LEU A 99 -8.29 9.84 14.49
CA LEU A 99 -8.50 8.86 13.42
C LEU A 99 -7.49 7.70 13.55
N PRO A 100 -7.54 6.90 14.65
CA PRO A 100 -6.58 5.83 14.91
C PRO A 100 -6.85 4.60 14.02
N ASP A 101 -6.83 4.78 12.71
CA ASP A 101 -7.00 3.72 11.73
C ASP A 101 -5.66 3.30 11.14
N ALA A 102 -5.37 2.00 11.23
CA ALA A 102 -4.26 1.30 10.57
C ALA A 102 -4.15 1.57 9.07
N PHE A 103 -5.27 1.92 8.42
CA PHE A 103 -5.34 2.09 6.98
C PHE A 103 -5.38 3.55 6.53
N MET A 104 -5.35 4.51 7.46
CA MET A 104 -5.24 5.92 7.12
C MET A 104 -3.87 6.21 6.50
N HIS A 105 -3.86 6.90 5.35
CA HIS A 105 -2.66 7.02 4.52
C HIS A 105 -2.52 8.42 3.93
N ALA A 106 -1.39 9.08 4.20
CA ALA A 106 -0.99 10.35 3.61
C ALA A 106 0.01 10.16 2.46
N ASN A 107 -0.12 10.96 1.42
CA ASN A 107 0.89 11.04 0.36
C ASN A 107 1.61 12.38 0.42
N ILE A 108 2.86 12.41 -0.02
CA ILE A 108 3.69 13.60 -0.22
C ILE A 108 4.61 13.40 -1.44
N GLY A 109 5.38 14.43 -1.82
CA GLY A 109 6.26 14.43 -2.99
C GLY A 109 5.48 14.69 -4.28
N PRO A 110 6.10 14.64 -5.47
CA PRO A 110 7.54 14.50 -5.69
C PRO A 110 8.32 15.81 -5.54
N SER A 111 7.64 16.95 -5.50
CA SER A 111 8.26 18.28 -5.36
C SER A 111 8.72 18.54 -3.93
N ASP A 112 9.79 19.32 -3.80
CA ASP A 112 10.24 19.82 -2.50
C ASP A 112 9.44 21.05 -2.08
N SER A 113 9.03 21.08 -0.81
CA SER A 113 8.28 22.20 -0.25
C SER A 113 8.47 22.31 1.27
N PRO A 114 8.26 23.50 1.86
CA PRO A 114 8.22 23.67 3.31
C PRO A 114 7.29 22.68 4.04
N ILE A 115 6.16 22.33 3.43
CA ILE A 115 5.20 21.36 3.99
C ILE A 115 5.75 19.93 3.91
N THR A 116 6.37 19.55 2.79
CA THR A 116 6.98 18.22 2.60
C THR A 116 8.02 17.97 3.70
N ARG A 117 8.93 18.93 3.92
CA ARG A 117 9.97 18.86 4.96
C ARG A 117 9.36 18.88 6.37
N ALA A 118 8.33 19.69 6.62
CA ALA A 118 7.64 19.73 7.91
C ALA A 118 6.95 18.40 8.26
N ILE A 119 6.33 17.74 7.28
CA ILE A 119 5.70 16.42 7.46
C ILE A 119 6.75 15.37 7.80
N LEU A 120 7.87 15.32 7.07
CA LEU A 120 8.96 14.39 7.35
C LEU A 120 9.51 14.58 8.77
N ARG A 121 9.80 15.83 9.17
CA ARG A 121 10.24 16.14 10.54
C ARG A 121 9.23 15.70 11.60
N ALA A 122 7.95 16.02 11.41
CA ALA A 122 6.90 15.64 12.34
C ALA A 122 6.78 14.11 12.46
N ASP A 123 6.94 13.38 11.36
CA ASP A 123 6.84 11.92 11.33
C ASP A 123 8.03 11.25 12.03
N ALA A 124 9.27 11.70 11.77
CA ALA A 124 10.48 11.24 12.49
C ALA A 124 10.41 11.57 13.99
N GLU A 125 9.93 12.75 14.36
CA GLU A 125 9.90 13.16 15.76
C GLU A 125 8.81 12.41 16.55
N LEU A 126 7.60 12.30 16.00
CA LEU A 126 6.46 11.74 16.72
C LEU A 126 6.42 10.21 16.70
N LYS A 127 6.99 9.57 15.66
CA LYS A 127 7.04 8.09 15.50
C LYS A 127 5.71 7.40 15.78
N GLN A 128 4.64 8.01 15.29
CA GLN A 128 3.29 7.53 15.50
C GLN A 128 2.87 6.50 14.43
N VAL A 129 1.91 5.65 14.79
CA VAL A 129 1.47 4.53 13.94
C VAL A 129 0.63 5.01 12.76
N SER A 130 -0.22 6.01 12.99
CA SER A 130 -1.09 6.59 11.97
C SER A 130 -0.75 8.07 11.76
N PRO A 131 -0.86 8.62 10.55
CA PRO A 131 -1.13 7.88 9.32
C PRO A 131 0.10 7.06 8.85
N ASN A 132 -0.15 6.11 7.96
CA ASN A 132 0.89 5.65 7.04
C ASN A 132 1.29 6.82 6.13
N LEU A 133 2.52 6.79 5.63
CA LEU A 133 3.05 7.83 4.75
C LEU A 133 3.70 7.20 3.54
N THR A 134 3.36 7.71 2.35
CA THR A 134 4.06 7.42 1.09
C THR A 134 4.63 8.71 0.50
N PHE A 135 5.89 8.66 0.11
CA PHE A 135 6.54 9.67 -0.71
C PHE A 135 6.51 9.21 -2.17
N ILE A 136 5.90 10.00 -3.04
CA ILE A 136 5.89 9.77 -4.48
C ILE A 136 7.20 10.34 -5.02
N TYR A 137 8.07 9.48 -5.56
CA TYR A 137 9.35 9.85 -6.15
C TYR A 137 9.22 10.07 -7.65
N ASP A 138 9.83 11.14 -8.16
CA ASP A 138 10.02 11.36 -9.60
C ASP A 138 11.46 11.84 -9.83
N PRO A 139 12.27 11.12 -10.63
CA PRO A 139 13.67 11.48 -10.88
C PRO A 139 13.87 12.83 -11.56
N GLU A 140 12.85 13.36 -12.25
CA GLU A 140 12.94 14.68 -12.92
C GLU A 140 12.55 15.84 -11.99
N ILE A 141 11.90 15.55 -10.87
CA ILE A 141 11.30 16.57 -9.98
C ILE A 141 11.92 16.55 -8.59
N THR A 142 12.18 15.36 -8.03
CA THR A 142 12.65 15.18 -6.66
C THR A 142 14.14 15.52 -6.56
N PRO A 143 14.53 16.54 -5.76
CA PRO A 143 15.93 16.82 -5.48
C PRO A 143 16.62 15.69 -4.70
N ASP A 144 17.91 15.47 -4.95
CA ASP A 144 18.69 14.42 -4.29
C ASP A 144 18.71 14.57 -2.75
N ASP A 145 18.76 15.80 -2.25
CA ASP A 145 18.77 16.09 -0.82
C ASP A 145 17.40 15.84 -0.15
N LEU A 146 16.30 15.96 -0.91
CA LEU A 146 14.97 15.53 -0.45
C LEU A 146 14.88 14.02 -0.36
N LEU A 147 15.33 13.29 -1.38
CA LEU A 147 15.35 11.83 -1.35
C LEU A 147 16.25 11.31 -0.21
N LEU A 148 17.37 11.98 0.06
CA LEU A 148 18.21 11.66 1.20
C LEU A 148 17.52 11.92 2.54
N GLU A 149 16.74 13.00 2.68
CA GLU A 149 15.93 13.24 3.88
C GLU A 149 14.83 12.18 4.07
N VAL A 150 14.16 11.79 2.98
CA VAL A 150 13.20 10.68 2.99
C VAL A 150 13.88 9.38 3.49
N ALA A 151 15.08 9.06 3.00
CA ALA A 151 15.83 7.90 3.45
C ALA A 151 16.23 8.00 4.94
N LYS A 152 16.66 9.17 5.42
CA LYS A 152 16.93 9.42 6.85
C LYS A 152 15.68 9.20 7.69
N ASN A 153 14.52 9.64 7.22
CA ASN A 153 13.25 9.42 7.90
C ASN A 153 12.93 7.92 8.03
N ILE A 154 13.18 7.13 6.97
CA ILE A 154 13.01 5.66 7.01
C ILE A 154 13.97 5.05 8.03
N CYS A 155 15.22 5.50 8.07
CA CYS A 155 16.18 5.06 9.08
C CYS A 155 15.67 5.33 10.51
N GLU A 156 15.03 6.47 10.73
CA GLU A 156 14.60 6.93 12.06
C GLU A 156 13.27 6.30 12.54
N CYS A 157 12.29 6.13 11.64
CA CYS A 157 10.93 5.72 12.00
C CYS A 157 10.29 4.72 11.03
N SER A 158 11.06 4.11 10.13
CA SER A 158 10.59 3.12 9.14
C SER A 158 9.54 3.68 8.16
N LYS A 159 9.39 5.00 8.05
CA LYS A 159 8.51 5.72 7.11
C LYS A 159 9.30 6.81 6.38
N PRO A 160 8.91 7.22 5.17
CA PRO A 160 7.74 6.76 4.43
C PRO A 160 7.99 5.49 3.60
N HIS A 161 6.92 4.95 3.02
CA HIS A 161 7.01 4.12 1.81
C HIS A 161 7.38 5.00 0.61
N ILE A 162 8.05 4.47 -0.41
CA ILE A 162 8.43 5.26 -1.59
C ILE A 162 7.76 4.67 -2.83
N ALA A 163 6.93 5.46 -3.50
CA ALA A 163 6.25 5.10 -4.74
C ALA A 163 6.98 5.67 -5.96
N ASN A 164 7.07 4.89 -7.03
CA ASN A 164 7.72 5.27 -8.28
C ASN A 164 6.74 6.03 -9.19
N GLY A 165 6.67 7.35 -9.02
CA GLY A 165 5.73 8.25 -9.70
C GLY A 165 5.58 7.99 -11.20
N PRO A 166 6.67 8.04 -11.99
CA PRO A 166 6.61 7.82 -13.44
C PRO A 166 5.98 6.49 -13.87
N VAL A 167 6.09 5.45 -13.04
CA VAL A 167 5.52 4.12 -13.33
C VAL A 167 4.02 4.07 -13.01
N HIS A 168 3.54 4.83 -12.02
CA HIS A 168 2.10 5.00 -11.76
C HIS A 168 1.45 5.97 -12.74
N ASP A 169 2.13 7.05 -13.14
CA ASP A 169 1.63 8.05 -14.09
C ASP A 169 1.27 7.42 -15.45
N LYS A 170 2.02 6.40 -15.88
CA LYS A 170 1.72 5.61 -17.10
C LYS A 170 0.39 4.87 -17.03
N ILE A 171 -0.12 4.61 -15.83
CA ILE A 171 -1.39 3.91 -15.60
C ILE A 171 -2.50 4.91 -15.40
N PHE A 172 -2.31 5.85 -14.46
CA PHE A 172 -3.39 6.68 -13.92
C PHE A 172 -3.43 8.11 -14.49
N THR A 173 -2.47 8.49 -15.32
CA THR A 173 -2.09 9.87 -15.65
C THR A 173 -1.48 10.63 -14.47
N LYS A 174 -0.64 11.61 -14.77
CA LYS A 174 0.11 12.38 -13.76
C LYS A 174 -0.82 13.05 -12.75
N GLY A 175 -0.62 12.75 -11.47
CA GLY A 175 -1.48 13.24 -10.38
C GLY A 175 -2.89 12.62 -10.34
N GLY A 176 -3.17 11.63 -11.19
CA GLY A 176 -4.49 11.00 -11.32
C GLY A 176 -4.78 9.87 -10.33
N TYR A 177 -3.91 9.65 -9.33
CA TYR A 177 -4.00 8.55 -8.37
C TYR A 177 -3.59 8.95 -6.95
N GLY A 178 -3.91 8.10 -5.98
CA GLY A 178 -3.35 8.14 -4.64
C GLY A 178 -2.95 6.75 -4.16
N ILE A 179 -2.01 6.71 -3.21
CA ILE A 179 -1.61 5.50 -2.49
C ILE A 179 -2.36 5.45 -1.17
N VAL A 180 -3.13 4.39 -0.94
CA VAL A 180 -4.08 4.28 0.19
C VAL A 180 -3.94 2.98 0.95
N SER A 181 -4.33 2.99 2.24
CA SER A 181 -4.36 1.78 3.07
C SER A 181 -3.03 1.03 2.99
N CYS A 182 -3.05 -0.27 2.69
CA CYS A 182 -1.90 -1.15 2.56
C CYS A 182 -1.12 -0.98 1.22
N TYR A 183 -0.87 0.26 0.78
CA TYR A 183 -0.16 0.60 -0.45
C TYR A 183 -0.94 0.26 -1.74
N ASN A 184 -2.24 0.52 -1.74
CA ASN A 184 -3.07 0.38 -2.93
C ASN A 184 -2.98 1.65 -3.77
N SER A 185 -2.63 1.53 -5.05
CA SER A 185 -2.67 2.64 -5.99
C SER A 185 -4.04 2.68 -6.68
N LEU A 186 -4.80 3.75 -6.48
CA LEU A 186 -6.18 3.85 -6.97
C LEU A 186 -6.43 5.22 -7.61
N PRO A 187 -7.39 5.33 -8.56
CA PRO A 187 -7.70 6.61 -9.18
C PRO A 187 -8.18 7.65 -8.16
N LEU A 188 -7.61 8.86 -8.22
CA LEU A 188 -8.06 10.02 -7.46
C LEU A 188 -9.48 10.42 -7.88
N ALA A 189 -10.25 11.10 -7.02
CA ALA A 189 -11.68 11.40 -7.22
C ALA A 189 -12.52 10.14 -7.48
N GLY A 190 -12.12 9.02 -6.88
CA GLY A 190 -12.65 7.69 -7.15
C GLY A 190 -12.28 6.74 -6.01
N GLY A 191 -11.78 5.56 -6.36
CA GLY A 191 -11.17 4.65 -5.39
C GLY A 191 -11.43 3.18 -5.66
N GLY A 192 -11.57 2.39 -4.60
CA GLY A 192 -11.73 0.95 -4.66
C GLY A 192 -13.17 0.54 -4.37
N SER A 193 -13.87 -0.05 -5.33
CA SER A 193 -15.27 -0.52 -5.15
C SER A 193 -15.34 -1.67 -4.15
N THR A 194 -14.50 -2.68 -4.35
CA THR A 194 -14.43 -3.90 -3.53
C THR A 194 -13.05 -4.56 -3.67
N LEU A 195 -12.68 -5.41 -2.73
CA LEU A 195 -11.54 -6.33 -2.84
C LEU A 195 -11.99 -7.77 -2.58
N VAL A 196 -11.71 -8.64 -3.54
CA VAL A 196 -11.83 -10.10 -3.39
C VAL A 196 -10.47 -10.69 -3.71
N ARG A 197 -10.03 -11.73 -3.00
CA ARG A 197 -8.70 -12.32 -3.25
C ARG A 197 -8.69 -13.84 -3.34
N LEU A 198 -7.81 -14.34 -4.21
CA LEU A 198 -7.48 -15.75 -4.35
C LEU A 198 -6.42 -16.18 -3.35
N ASN A 199 -6.65 -17.31 -2.69
CA ASN A 199 -5.64 -18.06 -1.96
C ASN A 199 -4.94 -19.01 -2.95
N LEU A 200 -3.77 -18.62 -3.46
CA LEU A 200 -3.07 -19.41 -4.47
C LEU A 200 -2.59 -20.76 -3.94
N LYS A 201 -2.20 -20.85 -2.66
CA LYS A 201 -1.84 -22.11 -2.01
C LYS A 201 -2.99 -23.11 -2.11
N ALA A 202 -4.20 -22.66 -1.78
CA ALA A 202 -5.40 -23.50 -1.84
C ALA A 202 -5.73 -23.96 -3.28
N ILE A 203 -5.42 -23.15 -4.30
CA ILE A 203 -5.56 -23.54 -5.71
C ILE A 203 -4.52 -24.61 -6.07
N ALA A 204 -3.26 -24.41 -5.67
CA ALA A 204 -2.18 -25.38 -5.89
C ALA A 204 -2.45 -26.73 -5.21
N GLU A 205 -2.97 -26.74 -3.98
CA GLU A 205 -3.39 -27.98 -3.28
C GLU A 205 -4.40 -28.80 -4.08
N ARG A 206 -5.33 -28.11 -4.77
CA ARG A 206 -6.41 -28.70 -5.58
C ARG A 206 -6.00 -29.04 -7.01
N SER A 207 -4.78 -28.67 -7.42
CA SER A 207 -4.28 -28.95 -8.76
C SER A 207 -3.50 -30.25 -8.78
N GLU A 208 -3.56 -31.02 -9.86
CA GLU A 208 -2.84 -32.29 -9.96
C GLU A 208 -1.37 -32.11 -10.37
N SER A 209 -1.09 -31.08 -11.18
CA SER A 209 0.21 -30.78 -11.77
C SER A 209 0.35 -29.27 -12.05
N LEU A 210 1.52 -28.82 -12.51
CA LEU A 210 1.70 -27.47 -13.04
C LEU A 210 0.75 -27.19 -14.20
N ASP A 211 0.61 -28.15 -15.10
CA ASP A 211 -0.27 -28.01 -16.28
C ASP A 211 -1.74 -27.87 -15.85
N ASP A 212 -2.21 -28.71 -14.93
CA ASP A 212 -3.57 -28.66 -14.41
C ASP A 212 -3.86 -27.33 -13.66
N PHE A 213 -2.88 -26.84 -12.90
CA PHE A 213 -2.98 -25.54 -12.24
C PHE A 213 -3.23 -24.42 -13.24
N PHE A 214 -2.39 -24.34 -14.29
CA PHE A 214 -2.44 -23.23 -15.24
C PHE A 214 -3.59 -23.34 -16.25
N THR A 215 -3.94 -24.54 -16.69
CA THR A 215 -4.93 -24.72 -17.77
C THR A 215 -6.36 -24.86 -17.26
N ARG A 216 -6.55 -25.33 -16.01
CA ARG A 216 -7.88 -25.64 -15.47
C ARG A 216 -8.16 -24.96 -14.14
N THR A 217 -7.36 -25.23 -13.11
CA THR A 217 -7.74 -24.90 -11.72
C THR A 217 -7.64 -23.40 -11.43
N LEU A 218 -6.55 -22.72 -11.81
CA LEU A 218 -6.41 -21.27 -11.65
C LEU A 218 -7.45 -20.51 -12.48
N PRO A 219 -7.64 -20.76 -13.80
CA PRO A 219 -8.67 -20.10 -14.60
C PRO A 219 -10.07 -20.25 -14.02
N HIS A 220 -10.44 -21.44 -13.54
CA HIS A 220 -11.74 -21.68 -12.92
C HIS A 220 -11.99 -20.74 -11.73
N TYR A 221 -11.04 -20.65 -10.79
CA TYR A 221 -11.21 -19.79 -9.63
C TYR A 221 -11.11 -18.29 -9.96
N CYS A 222 -10.37 -17.92 -11.01
CA CYS A 222 -10.37 -16.54 -11.50
C CYS A 222 -11.77 -16.12 -11.99
N GLN A 223 -12.48 -16.99 -12.71
CA GLN A 223 -13.87 -16.73 -13.13
C GLN A 223 -14.81 -16.59 -11.93
N GLN A 224 -14.66 -17.44 -10.92
CA GLN A 224 -15.48 -17.34 -9.70
C GLN A 224 -15.24 -16.02 -8.94
N GLN A 225 -13.98 -15.57 -8.87
CA GLN A 225 -13.66 -14.28 -8.26
C GLN A 225 -14.27 -13.09 -9.02
N ILE A 226 -14.25 -13.11 -10.35
CA ILE A 226 -14.92 -12.08 -11.17
C ILE A 226 -16.43 -12.07 -10.91
N ALA A 227 -17.08 -13.24 -10.84
CA ALA A 227 -18.52 -13.31 -10.56
C ALA A 227 -18.88 -12.64 -9.22
N ILE A 228 -18.05 -12.81 -8.18
CA ILE A 228 -18.25 -12.15 -6.89
C ILE A 228 -18.03 -10.63 -7.01
N ILE A 229 -16.98 -10.21 -7.71
CA ILE A 229 -16.69 -8.79 -7.97
C ILE A 229 -17.87 -8.11 -8.68
N ASP A 230 -18.38 -8.70 -9.75
CA ASP A 230 -19.48 -8.14 -10.52
C ASP A 230 -20.77 -8.07 -9.68
N ALA A 231 -21.10 -9.13 -8.94
CA ALA A 231 -22.28 -9.13 -8.07
C ALA A 231 -22.22 -8.02 -7.00
N ARG A 232 -21.05 -7.86 -6.36
CA ARG A 232 -20.84 -6.81 -5.36
C ARG A 232 -20.92 -5.41 -5.95
N CYS A 233 -20.30 -5.20 -7.12
CA CYS A 233 -20.34 -3.90 -7.77
C CYS A 233 -21.74 -3.60 -8.29
N GLU A 234 -22.46 -4.56 -8.84
CA GLU A 234 -23.85 -4.36 -9.25
C GLU A 234 -24.73 -3.90 -8.08
N PHE A 235 -24.61 -4.56 -6.93
CA PHE A 235 -25.30 -4.12 -5.72
C PHE A 235 -24.89 -2.71 -5.30
N LEU A 236 -23.58 -2.43 -5.22
CA LEU A 236 -23.05 -1.12 -4.81
C LEU A 236 -23.56 0.00 -5.73
N TYR A 237 -23.57 -0.21 -7.04
CA TYR A 237 -23.94 0.83 -8.00
C TYR A 237 -25.45 0.99 -8.20
N GLN A 238 -26.24 -0.07 -8.03
CA GLN A 238 -27.68 -0.03 -8.35
C GLN A 238 -28.59 -0.03 -7.11
N GLN A 239 -28.16 -0.63 -6.00
CA GLN A 239 -29.05 -0.93 -4.86
C GLN A 239 -28.59 -0.30 -3.54
N SER A 240 -27.30 0.00 -3.38
CA SER A 240 -26.82 0.64 -2.14
C SER A 240 -27.28 2.10 -1.98
N HIS A 241 -27.64 2.75 -3.09
CA HIS A 241 -27.90 4.18 -3.19
C HIS A 241 -26.74 5.09 -2.75
N PHE A 242 -25.53 4.55 -2.57
CA PHE A 242 -24.36 5.32 -2.14
C PHE A 242 -24.03 6.44 -3.12
N PHE A 243 -23.79 6.09 -4.39
CA PHE A 243 -23.39 7.06 -5.41
C PHE A 243 -24.52 8.03 -5.79
N GLU A 244 -25.78 7.61 -5.64
CA GLU A 244 -26.95 8.44 -5.90
C GLU A 244 -27.11 9.54 -4.84
N ASN A 245 -26.91 9.19 -3.56
CA ASN A 245 -27.24 10.09 -2.44
C ASN A 245 -26.03 10.80 -1.82
N SER A 246 -24.80 10.36 -2.10
CA SER A 246 -23.60 10.93 -1.50
C SER A 246 -23.38 12.39 -1.91
N PHE A 247 -23.23 13.27 -0.91
CA PHE A 247 -22.84 14.67 -1.16
C PHE A 247 -21.47 14.77 -1.84
N LEU A 248 -20.57 13.81 -1.59
CA LEU A 248 -19.27 13.73 -2.26
C LEU A 248 -19.41 13.62 -3.78
N VAL A 249 -20.45 12.93 -4.27
CA VAL A 249 -20.76 12.86 -5.71
C VAL A 249 -21.40 14.16 -6.17
N LYS A 250 -22.38 14.69 -5.43
CA LYS A 250 -23.11 15.93 -5.78
C LYS A 250 -22.18 17.14 -5.89
N GLU A 251 -21.20 17.26 -5.00
CA GLU A 251 -20.21 18.35 -5.00
C GLU A 251 -19.02 18.07 -5.94
N GLY A 252 -18.99 16.89 -6.57
CA GLY A 252 -17.97 16.49 -7.54
C GLY A 252 -16.61 16.15 -6.92
N LEU A 253 -16.57 15.81 -5.62
CA LEU A 253 -15.36 15.35 -4.93
C LEU A 253 -15.00 13.92 -5.33
N ILE A 254 -15.99 13.12 -5.72
CA ILE A 254 -15.80 11.77 -6.27
C ILE A 254 -16.67 11.55 -7.51
N ASN A 255 -16.19 10.70 -8.42
CA ASN A 255 -16.90 10.27 -9.61
C ASN A 255 -17.05 8.74 -9.60
N PRO A 256 -18.28 8.19 -9.64
CA PRO A 256 -18.53 6.74 -9.68
C PRO A 256 -17.79 5.98 -10.79
N GLU A 257 -17.50 6.64 -11.92
CA GLU A 257 -16.77 6.05 -13.06
C GLU A 257 -15.27 5.90 -12.80
N ARG A 258 -14.75 6.50 -11.74
CA ARG A 258 -13.32 6.44 -11.34
C ARG A 258 -13.06 5.40 -10.24
N PHE A 259 -14.05 4.62 -9.85
CA PHE A 259 -13.86 3.51 -8.91
C PHE A 259 -13.47 2.22 -9.63
N VAL A 260 -12.60 1.43 -9.02
CA VAL A 260 -12.13 0.14 -9.56
C VAL A 260 -12.39 -1.00 -8.58
N PRO A 261 -12.90 -2.15 -9.04
CA PRO A 261 -12.80 -3.37 -8.25
C PRO A 261 -11.37 -3.91 -8.28
N MET A 262 -10.88 -4.37 -7.14
CA MET A 262 -9.56 -4.97 -7.03
C MET A 262 -9.66 -6.49 -7.06
N PHE A 263 -8.93 -7.09 -8.00
CA PHE A 263 -8.75 -8.53 -8.14
C PHE A 263 -7.49 -8.93 -7.36
N GLY A 264 -7.67 -9.44 -6.16
CA GLY A 264 -6.60 -9.77 -5.21
C GLY A 264 -6.04 -11.19 -5.36
N MET A 265 -4.83 -11.39 -4.86
CA MET A 265 -4.24 -12.70 -4.59
C MET A 265 -3.29 -12.66 -3.38
N TYR A 266 -3.02 -13.82 -2.78
CA TYR A 266 -1.98 -14.04 -1.78
C TYR A 266 -1.51 -15.50 -1.77
N GLY A 267 -0.42 -15.79 -1.05
CA GLY A 267 0.12 -17.14 -0.91
C GLY A 267 0.85 -17.65 -2.15
N LEU A 268 1.52 -16.75 -2.90
CA LEU A 268 2.27 -17.12 -4.10
C LEU A 268 3.42 -18.07 -3.78
N ALA A 269 4.20 -17.76 -2.74
CA ALA A 269 5.36 -18.56 -2.36
C ALA A 269 4.98 -20.02 -2.10
N GLU A 270 3.90 -20.24 -1.33
CA GLU A 270 3.43 -21.58 -1.02
C GLU A 270 2.84 -22.29 -2.23
N ALA A 271 2.14 -21.57 -3.11
CA ALA A 271 1.64 -22.14 -4.36
C ALA A 271 2.78 -22.64 -5.24
N VAL A 272 3.81 -21.81 -5.44
CA VAL A 272 4.99 -22.16 -6.25
C VAL A 272 5.69 -23.38 -5.67
N ASN A 273 5.95 -23.40 -4.37
CA ASN A 273 6.64 -24.51 -3.71
C ASN A 273 5.86 -25.83 -3.86
N LEU A 274 4.54 -25.81 -3.61
CA LEU A 274 3.69 -26.99 -3.76
C LEU A 274 3.65 -27.51 -5.20
N LEU A 275 3.63 -26.60 -6.18
CA LEU A 275 3.62 -26.97 -7.59
C LEU A 275 4.97 -27.57 -8.03
N CYS A 276 6.09 -27.01 -7.55
CA CYS A 276 7.41 -27.59 -7.79
C CYS A 276 7.52 -28.99 -7.20
N GLU A 277 7.02 -29.19 -5.98
CA GLU A 277 6.98 -30.51 -5.32
C GLU A 277 6.17 -31.54 -6.12
N LYS A 278 4.99 -31.16 -6.65
CA LYS A 278 4.15 -32.05 -7.48
C LYS A 278 4.83 -32.49 -8.78
N GLU A 279 5.73 -31.68 -9.32
CA GLU A 279 6.50 -31.98 -10.53
C GLU A 279 7.86 -32.65 -10.24
N GLY A 280 8.18 -32.89 -8.97
CA GLY A 280 9.49 -33.41 -8.56
C GLY A 280 10.65 -32.43 -8.80
N ILE A 281 10.37 -31.13 -8.92
CA ILE A 281 11.36 -30.08 -9.09
C ILE A 281 11.91 -29.69 -7.70
N ALA A 282 13.19 -29.97 -7.46
CA ALA A 282 13.89 -29.60 -6.22
C ALA A 282 14.27 -28.10 -6.22
N ALA A 283 13.27 -27.22 -6.19
CA ALA A 283 13.43 -25.77 -6.18
C ALA A 283 12.39 -25.11 -5.25
N ARG A 284 12.74 -23.97 -4.67
CA ARG A 284 11.91 -23.15 -3.79
C ARG A 284 11.91 -21.69 -4.23
N TYR A 285 10.73 -21.09 -4.12
CA TYR A 285 10.53 -19.68 -4.41
C TYR A 285 11.39 -18.80 -3.50
N GLY A 286 12.10 -17.82 -4.08
CA GLY A 286 13.04 -16.97 -3.35
C GLY A 286 14.47 -17.50 -3.27
N LYS A 287 14.72 -18.73 -3.76
CA LYS A 287 16.03 -19.40 -3.65
C LYS A 287 16.56 -19.82 -5.01
N GLU A 288 15.77 -20.57 -5.78
CA GLU A 288 16.18 -21.07 -7.09
C GLU A 288 15.40 -20.41 -8.24
N ALA A 289 16.11 -20.07 -9.32
CA ALA A 289 15.53 -19.42 -10.49
C ALA A 289 14.36 -20.21 -11.10
N ALA A 290 14.43 -21.55 -11.13
CA ALA A 290 13.37 -22.39 -11.67
C ALA A 290 12.02 -22.20 -10.95
N ALA A 291 12.04 -22.05 -9.62
CA ALA A 291 10.82 -21.78 -8.86
C ALA A 291 10.35 -20.32 -9.04
N ASN A 292 11.28 -19.37 -9.11
CA ASN A 292 10.95 -17.96 -9.38
C ASN A 292 10.22 -17.80 -10.72
N GLU A 293 10.66 -18.50 -11.77
CA GLU A 293 9.98 -18.50 -13.08
C GLU A 293 8.53 -19.00 -13.01
N VAL A 294 8.24 -20.01 -12.18
CA VAL A 294 6.85 -20.44 -11.94
C VAL A 294 6.06 -19.30 -11.30
N GLY A 295 6.62 -18.61 -10.31
CA GLY A 295 5.98 -17.44 -9.68
C GLY A 295 5.70 -16.31 -10.68
N TYR A 296 6.66 -16.00 -11.56
CA TYR A 296 6.50 -14.99 -12.59
C TYR A 296 5.40 -15.37 -13.59
N ARG A 297 5.35 -16.65 -14.00
CA ARG A 297 4.30 -17.17 -14.87
C ARG A 297 2.91 -17.05 -14.25
N ILE A 298 2.76 -17.32 -12.94
CA ILE A 298 1.49 -17.12 -12.22
C ILE A 298 1.05 -15.66 -12.29
N SER A 299 1.97 -14.73 -12.02
CA SER A 299 1.66 -13.29 -12.03
C SER A 299 1.26 -12.80 -13.42
N ALA A 300 1.98 -13.25 -14.45
CA ALA A 300 1.69 -12.94 -15.84
C ALA A 300 0.31 -13.46 -16.27
N GLN A 301 -0.02 -14.71 -15.95
CA GLN A 301 -1.31 -15.30 -16.31
C GLN A 301 -2.48 -14.62 -15.59
N LEU A 302 -2.32 -14.26 -14.31
CA LEU A 302 -3.32 -13.48 -13.58
C LEU A 302 -3.54 -12.11 -14.23
N ALA A 303 -2.45 -11.44 -14.63
CA ALA A 303 -2.54 -10.14 -15.29
C ALA A 303 -3.23 -10.23 -16.65
N GLU A 304 -2.89 -11.24 -17.45
CA GLU A 304 -3.53 -11.52 -18.74
C GLU A 304 -5.03 -11.81 -18.56
N PHE A 305 -5.39 -12.65 -17.60
CA PHE A 305 -6.79 -12.96 -17.29
C PHE A 305 -7.58 -11.69 -16.92
N VAL A 306 -7.05 -10.88 -15.99
CA VAL A 306 -7.71 -9.63 -15.55
C VAL A 306 -7.77 -8.62 -16.69
N ALA A 307 -6.77 -8.58 -17.57
CA ALA A 307 -6.78 -7.69 -18.72
C ALA A 307 -7.83 -8.07 -19.77
N ASN A 308 -8.05 -9.36 -19.97
CA ASN A 308 -8.98 -9.89 -20.97
C ASN A 308 -10.40 -10.09 -20.44
N THR A 309 -10.65 -9.83 -19.15
CA THR A 309 -11.96 -10.00 -18.51
C THR A 309 -12.53 -8.65 -18.09
N PRO A 310 -13.34 -7.99 -18.94
CA PRO A 310 -13.97 -6.73 -18.58
C PRO A 310 -15.00 -6.93 -17.47
N VAL A 311 -15.17 -5.90 -16.64
CA VAL A 311 -16.21 -5.84 -15.59
C VAL A 311 -17.24 -4.77 -15.94
N LYS A 312 -18.47 -4.93 -15.46
CA LYS A 312 -19.57 -3.98 -15.73
C LYS A 312 -19.32 -2.62 -15.11
N TYR A 313 -18.81 -2.61 -13.87
CA TYR A 313 -18.54 -1.42 -13.07
C TYR A 313 -17.06 -1.40 -12.66
N GLY A 314 -16.30 -0.53 -13.31
CA GLY A 314 -14.89 -0.32 -13.02
C GLY A 314 -14.35 0.76 -13.95
N TRP A 315 -13.41 1.56 -13.46
CA TRP A 315 -12.71 2.52 -14.29
C TRP A 315 -12.08 1.81 -15.50
N GLN A 316 -12.31 2.36 -16.70
CA GLN A 316 -11.96 1.73 -17.97
C GLN A 316 -12.58 0.33 -18.20
N LYS A 317 -13.70 0.01 -17.52
CA LYS A 317 -14.38 -1.30 -17.56
C LYS A 317 -13.49 -2.47 -17.15
N ARG A 318 -12.54 -2.23 -16.25
CA ARG A 318 -11.57 -3.25 -15.80
C ARG A 318 -11.51 -3.35 -14.29
N ALA A 319 -11.29 -4.58 -13.82
CA ALA A 319 -10.73 -4.81 -12.50
C ALA A 319 -9.21 -4.56 -12.55
N MET A 320 -8.62 -4.29 -11.39
CA MET A 320 -7.17 -4.11 -11.27
C MET A 320 -6.54 -5.21 -10.42
N LEU A 321 -5.44 -5.78 -10.91
CA LEU A 321 -4.74 -6.86 -10.23
C LEU A 321 -3.98 -6.33 -9.00
N HIS A 322 -4.14 -7.00 -7.87
CA HIS A 322 -3.61 -6.60 -6.57
C HIS A 322 -2.93 -7.78 -5.83
N ALA A 323 -1.71 -7.57 -5.34
CA ALA A 323 -1.01 -8.51 -4.47
C ALA A 323 -1.24 -8.09 -3.01
N GLN A 324 -2.12 -8.81 -2.31
CA GLN A 324 -2.63 -8.36 -1.03
C GLN A 324 -1.59 -8.52 0.09
N SER A 325 -1.41 -7.47 0.90
CA SER A 325 -0.34 -7.34 1.90
C SER A 325 -0.44 -8.24 3.15
N GLY A 326 -1.40 -9.16 3.19
CA GLY A 326 -1.63 -10.13 4.28
C GLY A 326 -2.62 -9.64 5.34
N ILE A 327 -3.33 -10.57 5.99
CA ILE A 327 -4.11 -10.36 7.21
C ILE A 327 -3.84 -11.49 8.23
N SER A 328 -4.26 -11.30 9.48
CA SER A 328 -4.01 -12.23 10.59
C SER A 328 -4.60 -13.64 10.40
N SER A 329 -5.58 -13.82 9.50
CA SER A 329 -6.14 -15.13 9.17
C SER A 329 -5.35 -15.93 8.13
N ASP A 330 -4.28 -15.37 7.57
CA ASP A 330 -3.48 -15.97 6.48
C ASP A 330 -2.46 -17.00 7.01
N ILE A 331 -2.92 -17.90 7.87
CA ILE A 331 -2.09 -18.88 8.56
C ILE A 331 -1.42 -19.82 7.55
N GLY A 332 -0.09 -19.93 7.65
CA GLY A 332 0.71 -20.81 6.80
C GLY A 332 0.77 -20.35 5.34
N THR A 333 0.62 -19.05 5.09
CA THR A 333 0.82 -18.41 3.78
C THR A 333 1.63 -17.12 3.91
N THR A 334 2.34 -16.77 2.83
CA THR A 334 3.08 -15.53 2.71
C THR A 334 2.24 -14.47 1.97
N PRO A 335 2.25 -13.19 2.40
CA PRO A 335 1.47 -12.15 1.74
C PRO A 335 1.83 -11.93 0.27
N GLY A 336 0.80 -11.76 -0.57
CA GLY A 336 0.95 -11.40 -1.98
C GLY A 336 1.97 -12.27 -2.71
N ALA A 337 2.99 -11.60 -3.25
CA ALA A 337 4.14 -12.18 -3.96
C ALA A 337 5.46 -12.09 -3.16
N ARG A 338 5.41 -11.80 -1.86
CA ARG A 338 6.62 -11.62 -1.04
C ARG A 338 7.36 -12.92 -0.83
N LEU A 339 8.63 -12.80 -0.44
CA LEU A 339 9.42 -13.95 0.02
C LEU A 339 8.96 -14.38 1.43
N PRO A 340 9.00 -15.69 1.75
CA PRO A 340 8.61 -16.18 3.07
C PRO A 340 9.45 -15.56 4.19
N TYR A 341 8.81 -15.26 5.32
CA TYR A 341 9.48 -14.68 6.48
C TYR A 341 10.57 -15.61 7.02
N GLY A 342 11.77 -15.06 7.24
CA GLY A 342 12.92 -15.81 7.76
C GLY A 342 13.73 -16.53 6.68
N ASP A 343 13.18 -16.70 5.48
CA ASP A 343 13.87 -17.34 4.35
C ASP A 343 14.42 -16.30 3.35
N GLU A 344 14.40 -15.01 3.69
CA GLU A 344 14.78 -13.94 2.79
C GLU A 344 16.31 -13.96 2.49
N PRO A 345 16.75 -13.86 1.23
CA PRO A 345 18.17 -13.75 0.88
C PRO A 345 18.70 -12.35 1.22
N ASP A 346 19.94 -12.06 0.82
CA ASP A 346 20.52 -10.72 0.94
C ASP A 346 19.62 -9.65 0.27
N PRO A 347 19.73 -8.38 0.68
CA PRO A 347 18.84 -7.32 0.20
C PRO A 347 18.77 -7.18 -1.33
N ILE A 348 19.87 -7.38 -2.05
CA ILE A 348 19.91 -7.19 -3.50
C ILE A 348 19.21 -8.36 -4.19
N THR A 349 19.56 -9.60 -3.82
CA THR A 349 18.89 -10.79 -4.35
C THR A 349 17.40 -10.80 -4.04
N HIS A 350 17.01 -10.31 -2.86
CA HIS A 350 15.60 -10.15 -2.48
C HIS A 350 14.90 -9.23 -3.48
N LEU A 351 15.39 -8.00 -3.66
CA LEU A 351 14.79 -7.02 -4.56
C LEU A 351 14.72 -7.53 -6.00
N GLN A 352 15.79 -8.16 -6.48
CA GLN A 352 15.82 -8.76 -7.82
C GLN A 352 14.79 -9.87 -8.00
N THR A 353 14.54 -10.67 -6.95
CA THR A 353 13.56 -11.75 -7.01
C THR A 353 12.13 -11.21 -7.06
N VAL A 354 11.81 -10.19 -6.27
CA VAL A 354 10.44 -9.68 -6.20
C VAL A 354 10.09 -8.67 -7.31
N ALA A 355 11.08 -7.95 -7.84
CA ALA A 355 10.87 -6.88 -8.81
C ALA A 355 10.04 -7.26 -10.05
N PRO A 356 10.24 -8.44 -10.70
CA PRO A 356 9.47 -8.81 -11.88
C PRO A 356 7.95 -8.87 -11.63
N HIS A 357 7.51 -9.20 -10.42
CA HIS A 357 6.09 -9.20 -10.07
C HIS A 357 5.47 -7.81 -10.17
N HIS A 358 6.22 -6.75 -9.84
CA HIS A 358 5.70 -5.39 -9.80
C HIS A 358 5.18 -4.90 -11.15
N ALA A 359 5.62 -5.49 -12.27
CA ALA A 359 5.11 -5.16 -13.60
C ALA A 359 3.61 -5.48 -13.77
N TYR A 360 3.02 -6.33 -12.94
CA TYR A 360 1.66 -6.87 -13.13
C TYR A 360 0.60 -6.31 -12.18
N TYR A 361 0.97 -5.97 -10.95
CA TYR A 361 0.03 -5.64 -9.87
C TYR A 361 -0.25 -4.13 -9.76
N TYR A 362 -1.02 -3.60 -10.71
CA TYR A 362 -1.25 -2.16 -10.87
C TYR A 362 -1.99 -1.47 -9.73
N SER A 363 -2.92 -2.15 -9.05
CA SER A 363 -3.65 -1.55 -7.93
C SER A 363 -3.00 -1.80 -6.57
N GLY A 364 -1.80 -2.38 -6.55
CA GLY A 364 -0.99 -2.48 -5.34
C GLY A 364 -0.22 -3.78 -5.27
N ILE A 365 1.05 -3.64 -4.95
CA ILE A 365 1.98 -4.69 -4.56
C ILE A 365 3.01 -4.01 -3.66
N SER A 366 3.37 -4.67 -2.58
CA SER A 366 4.38 -4.13 -1.69
C SER A 366 5.28 -5.24 -1.20
N ASP A 367 6.51 -4.85 -0.91
CA ASP A 367 7.48 -5.67 -0.23
C ASP A 367 8.11 -4.90 0.93
N ILE A 368 8.65 -5.62 1.91
CA ILE A 368 9.22 -5.03 3.13
C ILE A 368 10.62 -5.61 3.32
N LEU A 369 11.62 -4.79 3.00
CA LEU A 369 13.00 -5.11 3.29
C LEU A 369 13.29 -4.83 4.78
N THR A 370 13.91 -5.77 5.48
CA THR A 370 14.38 -5.53 6.86
C THR A 370 15.90 -5.36 6.86
N LEU A 371 16.35 -4.15 7.17
CA LEU A 371 17.76 -3.77 7.16
C LEU A 371 18.32 -3.74 8.57
N ASP A 372 19.61 -4.06 8.69
CA ASP A 372 20.36 -3.93 9.93
C ASP A 372 20.49 -2.45 10.38
N GLU A 373 20.65 -2.23 11.69
CA GLU A 373 20.72 -0.89 12.29
C GLU A 373 21.88 -0.03 11.77
N THR A 374 22.94 -0.66 11.24
CA THR A 374 24.10 0.03 10.65
C THR A 374 23.70 0.96 9.49
N ILE A 375 22.58 0.72 8.81
CA ILE A 375 22.08 1.59 7.74
C ILE A 375 21.84 3.03 8.23
N LYS A 376 21.55 3.23 9.53
CA LYS A 376 21.38 4.57 10.12
C LYS A 376 22.63 5.44 9.98
N ARG A 377 23.81 4.82 9.90
CA ARG A 377 25.10 5.51 9.70
C ARG A 377 25.38 5.82 8.23
N ASN A 378 24.64 5.20 7.30
CA ASN A 378 24.77 5.41 5.87
C ASN A 378 23.40 5.46 5.16
N PRO A 379 22.57 6.50 5.38
CA PRO A 379 21.29 6.63 4.69
C PRO A 379 21.43 6.72 3.16
N GLN A 380 22.60 7.10 2.65
CA GLN A 380 22.87 7.11 1.22
C GLN A 380 22.80 5.72 0.58
N ALA A 381 23.17 4.66 1.32
CA ALA A 381 23.03 3.30 0.83
C ALA A 381 21.56 2.88 0.67
N LEU A 382 20.67 3.38 1.55
CA LEU A 382 19.23 3.17 1.41
C LEU A 382 18.67 3.88 0.16
N VAL A 383 19.14 5.10 -0.14
CA VAL A 383 18.82 5.78 -1.40
C VAL A 383 19.23 4.93 -2.60
N GLN A 384 20.45 4.37 -2.59
CA GLN A 384 20.94 3.54 -3.69
C GLN A 384 20.13 2.24 -3.85
N LEU A 385 19.71 1.60 -2.76
CA LEU A 385 18.81 0.45 -2.81
C LEU A 385 17.45 0.82 -3.42
N CYS A 386 16.87 1.95 -3.02
CA CYS A 386 15.60 2.42 -3.57
C CYS A 386 15.70 2.71 -5.08
N LEU A 387 16.72 3.44 -5.51
CA LEU A 387 16.94 3.73 -6.93
C LEU A 387 17.24 2.46 -7.73
N GLY A 388 18.01 1.53 -7.15
CA GLY A 388 18.27 0.21 -7.74
C GLY A 388 16.99 -0.62 -7.92
N ALA A 389 16.12 -0.64 -6.92
CA ALA A 389 14.81 -1.29 -6.97
C ALA A 389 13.92 -0.70 -8.07
N PHE A 390 13.85 0.62 -8.17
CA PHE A 390 13.08 1.30 -9.22
C PHE A 390 13.65 1.04 -10.61
N LYS A 391 14.97 1.02 -10.76
CA LYS A 391 15.63 0.64 -12.02
C LYS A 391 15.35 -0.82 -12.40
N ALA A 392 15.18 -1.71 -11.42
CA ALA A 392 14.78 -3.09 -11.62
C ALA A 392 13.27 -3.26 -11.94
N GLY A 393 12.50 -2.16 -11.98
CA GLY A 393 11.08 -2.17 -12.35
C GLY A 393 10.12 -2.21 -11.16
N MET A 394 10.61 -2.05 -9.92
CA MET A 394 9.72 -1.94 -8.77
C MET A 394 8.91 -0.64 -8.83
N ARG A 395 7.62 -0.78 -8.51
CA ARG A 395 6.67 0.34 -8.36
C ARG A 395 6.76 1.02 -7.01
N GLU A 396 7.18 0.26 -6.01
CA GLU A 396 7.00 0.58 -4.60
C GLU A 396 8.23 0.05 -3.86
N PHE A 397 8.80 0.84 -2.95
CA PHE A 397 9.96 0.47 -2.15
C PHE A 397 9.70 0.76 -0.66
N THR A 398 10.05 -0.21 0.18
CA THR A 398 9.89 -0.09 1.63
C THR A 398 11.03 -0.73 2.36
N ALA A 399 11.45 -0.10 3.46
CA ALA A 399 12.33 -0.72 4.43
C ALA A 399 11.83 -0.53 5.87
N ASN A 400 12.05 -1.55 6.69
CA ASN A 400 12.16 -1.47 8.13
C ASN A 400 13.63 -1.46 8.52
N VAL A 401 13.97 -0.80 9.62
CA VAL A 401 15.32 -0.83 10.19
C VAL A 401 15.28 -1.51 11.55
N SER A 402 16.20 -2.46 11.75
CA SER A 402 16.37 -3.16 13.02
C SER A 402 16.56 -2.19 14.17
N GLY A 403 16.02 -2.54 15.33
CA GLY A 403 16.06 -1.70 16.53
C GLY A 403 15.08 -0.52 16.54
N ASN A 404 14.33 -0.27 15.46
CA ASN A 404 13.21 0.68 15.52
C ASN A 404 12.01 0.03 16.24
N ASP A 405 11.40 0.77 17.17
CA ASP A 405 10.16 0.35 17.82
C ASP A 405 8.98 0.39 16.83
N LEU A 406 8.94 1.43 16.00
CA LEU A 406 7.93 1.57 14.96
C LEU A 406 8.33 0.76 13.72
N VAL A 407 7.57 -0.29 13.44
CA VAL A 407 7.83 -1.22 12.34
C VAL A 407 6.59 -1.44 11.49
N ARG A 408 6.83 -1.78 10.23
CA ARG A 408 5.78 -2.20 9.31
C ARG A 408 5.66 -3.71 9.30
N VAL A 409 4.45 -4.21 9.54
CA VAL A 409 4.22 -5.65 9.62
C VAL A 409 3.72 -6.20 8.29
N THR A 410 2.59 -5.70 7.80
CA THR A 410 1.97 -6.09 6.53
C THR A 410 1.84 -4.88 5.62
N GLY A 411 0.79 -4.08 5.82
CA GLY A 411 0.49 -2.85 5.11
C GLY A 411 0.27 -1.65 6.02
N TYR A 412 0.49 -1.82 7.33
CA TYR A 412 0.32 -0.81 8.36
C TYR A 412 1.47 -0.86 9.38
N MET A 413 1.58 0.20 10.18
CA MET A 413 2.60 0.35 11.21
C MET A 413 2.12 -0.12 12.58
N VAL A 414 3.02 -0.70 13.36
CA VAL A 414 2.83 -1.03 14.79
C VAL A 414 4.06 -0.59 15.57
N ARG A 415 3.87 -0.30 16.86
CA ARG A 415 4.99 -0.23 17.82
C ARG A 415 5.14 -1.59 18.49
N LEU A 416 6.34 -2.15 18.47
CA LEU A 416 6.63 -3.43 19.11
C LEU A 416 6.35 -3.35 20.63
N SER A 417 6.72 -2.24 21.25
CA SER A 417 6.42 -1.95 22.66
C SER A 417 4.92 -1.90 22.97
N ASP A 418 4.07 -1.48 22.03
CA ASP A 418 2.62 -1.51 22.21
C ASP A 418 2.06 -2.93 22.12
N LEU A 419 2.66 -3.82 21.31
CA LEU A 419 2.27 -5.23 21.25
C LEU A 419 2.55 -5.95 22.59
N GLU A 420 3.67 -5.62 23.23
CA GLU A 420 4.03 -6.15 24.54
C GLU A 420 3.02 -5.70 25.62
N LYS A 421 2.69 -4.40 25.65
CA LYS A 421 1.73 -3.82 26.61
C LYS A 421 0.30 -4.33 26.40
N TYR A 422 -0.12 -4.50 25.15
CA TYR A 422 -1.48 -4.91 24.79
C TYR A 422 -1.92 -6.19 25.49
N ARG A 423 -0.99 -7.13 25.66
CA ARG A 423 -1.25 -8.42 26.32
C ARG A 423 -1.66 -8.30 27.79
N ALA A 424 -1.32 -7.19 28.44
CA ALA A 424 -1.65 -6.92 29.84
C ALA A 424 -2.81 -5.92 30.00
N GLU A 425 -2.87 -4.88 29.15
CA GLU A 425 -3.68 -3.68 29.42
C GLU A 425 -4.67 -3.32 28.29
N GLY A 426 -4.67 -4.05 27.17
CA GLY A 426 -5.40 -3.66 25.97
C GLY A 426 -4.75 -2.47 25.24
N SER A 427 -5.40 -1.91 24.22
CA SER A 427 -4.87 -0.77 23.45
C SER A 427 -5.98 0.12 22.90
N ARG A 428 -5.66 1.41 22.78
CA ARG A 428 -6.51 2.42 22.13
C ARG A 428 -6.49 2.30 20.60
N THR A 429 -5.42 1.75 20.02
CA THR A 429 -5.17 1.75 18.57
C THR A 429 -5.51 0.40 17.94
N ASN A 430 -6.27 0.41 16.85
CA ASN A 430 -6.68 -0.81 16.15
C ASN A 430 -5.48 -1.58 15.56
N THR A 431 -4.42 -0.87 15.18
CA THR A 431 -3.14 -1.41 14.70
C THR A 431 -2.50 -2.38 15.69
N THR A 432 -2.60 -2.12 17.00
CA THR A 432 -1.97 -2.95 18.02
C THR A 432 -2.65 -4.31 18.11
N TRP A 433 -3.98 -4.34 18.13
CA TRP A 433 -4.74 -5.60 18.13
C TRP A 433 -4.48 -6.41 16.84
N LEU A 434 -4.56 -5.76 15.67
CA LEU A 434 -4.26 -6.41 14.39
C LEU A 434 -2.82 -6.95 14.36
N GLY A 435 -1.87 -6.16 14.85
CA GLY A 435 -0.46 -6.52 14.93
C GLY A 435 -0.19 -7.70 15.84
N GLU A 436 -0.83 -7.75 17.02
CA GLU A 436 -0.66 -8.85 17.97
C GLU A 436 -1.25 -10.15 17.40
N GLU A 437 -2.45 -10.07 16.83
CA GLU A 437 -3.10 -11.22 16.22
C GLU A 437 -2.27 -11.77 15.05
N ALA A 438 -1.74 -10.89 14.19
CA ALA A 438 -0.85 -11.29 13.11
C ALA A 438 0.47 -11.88 13.63
N ALA A 439 1.05 -11.32 14.70
CA ALA A 439 2.26 -11.84 15.33
C ALA A 439 2.07 -13.24 15.93
N ARG A 440 0.88 -13.54 16.46
CA ARG A 440 0.53 -14.84 17.02
C ARG A 440 0.22 -15.88 15.95
N ASN A 441 -0.55 -15.49 14.93
CA ASN A 441 -1.10 -16.42 13.95
C ASN A 441 -0.18 -16.65 12.75
N THR A 442 0.78 -15.75 12.53
CA THR A 442 1.67 -15.77 11.36
C THR A 442 3.12 -15.59 11.79
N ARG A 443 4.06 -15.79 10.87
CA ARG A 443 5.50 -15.68 11.12
C ARG A 443 6.04 -14.25 10.92
N ILE A 444 5.19 -13.23 11.05
CA ILE A 444 5.50 -11.85 10.61
C ILE A 444 6.67 -11.18 11.33
N LEU A 445 6.97 -11.62 12.55
CA LEU A 445 8.09 -11.15 13.37
C LEU A 445 9.40 -11.88 13.09
N GLU A 446 9.41 -12.89 12.20
CA GLU A 446 10.59 -13.71 11.92
C GLU A 446 11.49 -13.14 10.80
N ARG A 447 11.14 -11.99 10.24
CA ARG A 447 11.97 -11.30 9.24
C ARG A 447 13.35 -11.01 9.80
N GLN A 448 14.39 -11.40 9.05
CA GLN A 448 15.76 -11.22 9.51
C GLN A 448 16.32 -9.85 9.09
N PRO A 449 16.95 -9.11 10.02
CA PRO A 449 17.69 -7.91 9.67
C PRO A 449 18.94 -8.29 8.88
N ARG A 450 19.14 -7.61 7.75
CA ARG A 450 20.20 -7.94 6.79
C ARG A 450 21.06 -6.72 6.49
N VAL A 451 22.36 -6.94 6.40
CA VAL A 451 23.34 -5.94 5.93
C VAL A 451 23.37 -5.96 4.41
N ILE A 452 23.68 -4.82 3.79
CA ILE A 452 23.92 -4.73 2.35
C ILE A 452 25.28 -5.40 2.05
N SER A 453 25.27 -6.73 1.91
CA SER A 453 26.49 -7.53 1.86
C SER A 453 27.04 -7.67 0.44
N HIS A 454 27.53 -6.59 -0.16
CA HIS A 454 28.45 -6.64 -1.32
C HIS A 454 29.45 -5.47 -1.38
N GLU A 455 29.60 -4.67 -0.31
CA GLU A 455 30.52 -3.51 -0.28
C GLU A 455 32.02 -3.88 -0.42
N GLN A 456 32.38 -5.18 -0.45
CA GLN A 456 33.77 -5.65 -0.54
C GLN A 456 34.06 -6.72 -1.60
N GLN A 457 33.33 -6.79 -2.71
CA GLN A 457 33.87 -7.53 -3.86
C GLN A 457 34.73 -6.62 -4.72
N MET A 458 36.06 -6.74 -4.58
CA MET A 458 36.99 -6.29 -5.61
C MET A 458 36.56 -6.92 -6.93
N ARG A 459 36.07 -6.08 -7.85
CA ARG A 459 35.89 -6.47 -9.24
C ARG A 459 37.28 -6.69 -9.82
N PHE A 460 37.73 -7.94 -9.87
CA PHE A 460 38.78 -8.30 -10.81
C PHE A 460 38.14 -8.23 -12.20
N SER A 461 38.50 -7.20 -12.96
CA SER A 461 38.29 -7.18 -14.40
C SER A 461 39.00 -8.39 -15.02
N GLN A 462 38.28 -9.18 -15.80
CA GLN A 462 38.84 -9.93 -16.92
C GLN A 462 38.14 -9.50 -18.18
#